data_AF-A0A925CEC0-F1
#
_entry.id   AF-A0A925CEC0-F1
#
_cell.length_a   1.000
_cell.length_b   1.000
_cell.length_c   1.000
_cell.angle_alpha   90.00
_cell.angle_beta   90.00
_cell.angle_gamma   90.00
#
_symmetry.space_group_name_H-M   'P 1'
#
loop_
_entity.id
_entity.type
_entity.pdbx_description
1 polymer ?
#
loop_
_entity_poly.entity_id
_entity_poly.type
_entity_poly.pdbx_seq_one_letter_code
_entity_poly.pdbx_strand_id
1 'polypeptide(L)'
;MRWLIVNLYVFFVTFPDRFYPFACKANGQWVRGRRSYERAVARALKKHGVGRIGYKLTLYREVFHFVGSILFIVGATVISQNFFGSDAALYFLLYAAIVALTFQEFYLHPKQYSQHFRKGILDWFVWVVPMLIYIFR
;
A
#
# COMPACT_ATOMS: atom_id res chain seq x y z
N MET A 1 -9.85 24.77 3.41
CA MET A 1 -9.92 23.55 2.56
C MET A 1 -8.59 22.81 2.39
N ARG A 2 -7.48 23.47 2.00
CA ARG A 2 -6.16 22.80 1.80
C ARG A 2 -5.70 21.96 3.00
N TRP A 3 -5.82 22.48 4.21
CA TRP A 3 -5.45 21.77 5.45
C TRP A 3 -6.24 20.47 5.66
N LEU A 4 -7.55 20.50 5.38
CA LEU A 4 -8.43 19.33 5.51
C LEU A 4 -8.04 18.23 4.51
N ILE A 5 -7.77 18.60 3.25
CA ILE A 5 -7.35 17.66 2.19
C ILE A 5 -6.02 17.00 2.55
N VAL A 6 -5.03 17.78 3.02
CA VAL A 6 -3.73 17.25 3.45
C VAL A 6 -3.89 16.29 4.62
N ASN A 7 -4.71 16.61 5.61
CA ASN A 7 -4.93 15.74 6.76
C ASN A 7 -5.65 14.44 6.39
N LEU A 8 -6.64 14.51 5.49
CA LEU A 8 -7.30 13.32 4.96
C LEU A 8 -6.31 12.45 4.20
N TYR A 9 -5.52 13.04 3.31
CA TYR A 9 -4.46 12.33 2.58
C TYR A 9 -3.50 11.62 3.54
N VAL A 10 -2.96 12.34 4.53
CA VAL A 10 -2.06 11.76 5.55
C VAL A 10 -2.79 10.68 6.35
N PHE A 11 -4.07 10.85 6.66
CA PHE A 11 -4.87 9.86 7.37
C PHE A 11 -4.93 8.55 6.62
N PHE A 12 -5.26 8.58 5.32
CA PHE A 12 -5.39 7.37 4.50
C PHE A 12 -4.03 6.72 4.24
N VAL A 13 -3.00 7.51 3.92
CA VAL A 13 -1.66 6.98 3.65
C VAL A 13 -1.05 6.34 4.91
N THR A 14 -1.31 6.89 6.09
CA THR A 14 -0.83 6.34 7.38
C THR A 14 -1.82 5.41 8.06
N PHE A 15 -2.92 5.05 7.39
CA PHE A 15 -3.92 4.15 7.96
C PHE A 15 -3.30 2.79 8.34
N PRO A 16 -2.50 2.13 7.46
CA PRO A 16 -1.84 0.88 7.82
C PRO A 16 -0.96 1.01 9.07
N ASP A 17 -0.20 2.09 9.21
CA ASP A 17 0.76 2.27 10.32
C ASP A 17 0.08 2.18 11.69
N ARG A 18 -1.19 2.57 11.77
CA ARG A 18 -1.97 2.59 13.02
C ARG A 18 -2.34 1.20 13.51
N PHE A 19 -2.48 0.24 12.59
CA PHE A 19 -2.82 -1.15 12.89
C PHE A 19 -1.60 -2.04 13.09
N TYR A 20 -0.39 -1.47 13.16
CA TYR A 20 0.83 -2.24 13.29
C TYR A 20 0.80 -3.10 14.57
N PRO A 21 0.80 -4.45 14.45
CA PRO A 21 0.43 -5.32 15.56
C PRO A 21 1.59 -5.59 16.51
N PHE A 22 2.82 -5.34 16.08
CA PHE A 22 4.01 -5.68 16.86
C PHE A 22 4.34 -4.56 17.86
N ALA A 23 4.51 -4.94 19.13
CA ALA A 23 4.95 -4.02 20.17
C ALA A 23 6.48 -3.80 20.13
N CYS A 24 6.94 -2.63 20.53
CA CYS A 24 8.37 -2.42 20.80
C CYS A 24 8.60 -1.49 22.01
N LYS A 25 9.77 -1.60 22.63
CA LYS A 25 10.18 -0.69 23.71
C LYS A 25 10.58 0.68 23.15
N ALA A 26 10.01 1.71 23.77
CA ALA A 26 10.14 3.10 23.43
C ALA A 26 10.30 3.94 24.69
N ASN A 27 11.50 4.48 24.92
CA ASN A 27 11.80 5.30 26.10
C ASN A 27 11.38 4.60 27.40
N GLY A 28 11.73 3.31 27.52
CA GLY A 28 11.37 2.46 28.67
C GLY A 28 9.95 1.85 28.63
N GLN A 29 9.04 2.37 27.80
CA GLN A 29 7.64 1.92 27.74
C GLN A 29 7.37 1.01 26.53
N TRP A 30 6.48 0.03 26.66
CA TRP A 30 6.01 -0.75 25.51
C TRP A 30 4.94 0.03 24.73
N VAL A 31 5.18 0.24 23.43
CA VAL A 31 4.24 0.93 22.53
C VAL A 31 3.77 0.02 21.41
N ARG A 32 2.58 0.31 20.86
CA ARG A 32 1.94 -0.40 19.74
C ARG A 32 1.47 0.59 18.65
N GLY A 33 0.99 0.06 17.52
CA GLY A 33 0.46 0.85 16.41
C GLY A 33 1.52 1.76 15.79
N ARG A 34 1.11 2.97 15.41
CA ARG A 34 1.93 3.92 14.65
C ARG A 34 3.30 4.20 15.28
N ARG A 35 3.37 4.41 16.61
CA ARG A 35 4.64 4.65 17.30
C ARG A 35 5.60 3.47 17.22
N SER A 36 5.07 2.25 17.26
CA SER A 36 5.87 1.04 17.12
C SER A 36 6.33 0.83 15.67
N TYR A 37 5.45 1.15 14.71
CA TYR A 37 5.77 1.12 13.28
C TYR A 37 6.89 2.09 12.92
N GLU A 38 6.77 3.37 13.30
CA GLU A 38 7.77 4.40 13.04
C GLU A 38 9.15 3.99 13.60
N ARG A 39 9.19 3.40 14.79
CA ARG A 39 10.43 2.85 15.36
C ARG A 39 10.96 1.65 14.60
N ALA A 40 10.08 0.76 14.13
CA ALA A 40 10.50 -0.36 13.31
C ALA A 40 11.12 0.13 11.99
N VAL A 41 10.52 1.13 11.35
CA VAL A 41 11.05 1.77 10.13
C VAL A 41 12.40 2.43 10.41
N ALA A 42 12.51 3.21 11.50
CA ALA A 42 13.77 3.86 11.88
C ALA A 42 14.89 2.83 12.16
N ARG A 43 14.58 1.73 12.86
CA ARG A 43 15.53 0.63 13.09
C ARG A 43 15.95 -0.03 11.78
N ALA A 44 15.01 -0.25 10.87
CA ALA A 44 15.30 -0.87 9.59
C ALA A 44 16.18 0.02 8.72
N LEU A 45 15.89 1.33 8.67
CA LEU A 45 16.72 2.33 8.00
C LEU A 45 18.15 2.32 8.55
N LYS A 46 18.31 2.31 9.89
CA LYS A 46 19.63 2.24 10.52
C LYS A 46 20.38 0.94 10.20
N LYS A 47 19.67 -0.19 10.13
CA LYS A 47 20.28 -1.52 9.95
C LYS A 47 20.58 -1.86 8.49
N HIS A 48 19.70 -1.49 7.58
CA HIS A 48 19.73 -1.95 6.19
C HIS A 48 20.01 -0.84 5.18
N GLY A 49 19.97 0.43 5.61
CA GLY A 49 20.12 1.58 4.74
C GLY A 49 18.79 2.03 4.10
N VAL A 50 18.89 3.11 3.33
CA VAL A 50 17.75 3.75 2.66
C VAL A 50 17.06 2.76 1.70
N GLY A 51 15.72 2.79 1.68
CA GLY A 51 14.92 1.94 0.80
C GLY A 51 14.77 0.48 1.23
N ARG A 52 15.27 0.10 2.42
CA ARG A 52 15.22 -1.29 2.93
C ARG A 52 14.61 -1.35 4.33
N ILE A 53 13.40 -1.92 4.45
CA ILE A 53 12.63 -1.97 5.71
C ILE A 53 12.66 -3.33 6.44
N GLY A 54 13.32 -4.34 5.87
CA GLY A 54 13.43 -5.69 6.44
C GLY A 54 12.15 -6.53 6.32
N TYR A 55 12.28 -7.86 6.39
CA TYR A 55 11.21 -8.79 6.01
C TYR A 55 9.91 -8.62 6.81
N LYS A 56 9.98 -8.35 8.12
CA LYS A 56 8.77 -8.22 8.96
C LYS A 56 7.89 -7.04 8.54
N LEU A 57 8.51 -5.89 8.29
CA LEU A 57 7.81 -4.69 7.83
C LEU A 57 7.35 -4.83 6.39
N THR A 58 8.17 -5.43 5.53
CA THR A 58 7.77 -5.75 4.16
C THR A 58 6.51 -6.61 4.17
N LEU A 59 6.54 -7.76 4.85
CA LEU A 59 5.40 -8.67 4.92
C LEU A 59 4.14 -7.98 5.47
N TYR A 60 4.30 -7.19 6.55
CA TYR A 60 3.19 -6.41 7.10
C TYR A 60 2.57 -5.47 6.05
N ARG A 61 3.38 -4.74 5.30
CA ARG A 61 2.90 -3.84 4.24
C ARG A 61 2.25 -4.59 3.08
N GLU A 62 2.83 -5.72 2.66
CA GLU A 62 2.24 -6.55 1.61
C GLU A 62 0.85 -7.07 1.99
N VAL A 63 0.61 -7.39 3.27
CA VAL A 63 -0.75 -7.76 3.72
C VAL A 63 -1.75 -6.63 3.46
N PHE A 64 -1.36 -5.37 3.70
CA PHE A 64 -2.23 -4.22 3.42
C PHE A 64 -2.41 -3.97 1.92
N HIS A 65 -1.38 -4.18 1.10
CA HIS A 65 -1.50 -4.11 -0.36
C HIS A 65 -2.44 -5.18 -0.89
N PHE A 66 -2.33 -6.41 -0.38
CA PHE A 66 -3.21 -7.51 -0.76
C PHE A 66 -4.66 -7.19 -0.39
N VAL A 67 -4.93 -6.83 0.88
CA VAL A 67 -6.28 -6.45 1.31
C VAL A 67 -6.80 -5.26 0.51
N GLY A 68 -5.95 -4.26 0.25
CA GLY A 68 -6.26 -3.11 -0.58
C GLY A 68 -6.67 -3.50 -2.00
N SER A 69 -5.99 -4.47 -2.61
CA SER A 69 -6.32 -4.95 -3.96
C SER A 69 -7.70 -5.60 -4.01
N ILE A 70 -8.06 -6.41 -3.00
CA ILE A 70 -9.37 -7.04 -2.91
C ILE A 70 -10.47 -5.99 -2.71
N LEU A 71 -10.25 -5.04 -1.80
CA LEU A 71 -11.18 -3.93 -1.58
C LEU A 71 -11.35 -3.07 -2.85
N PHE A 72 -10.26 -2.86 -3.60
CA PHE A 72 -10.32 -2.13 -4.87
C PHE A 72 -11.16 -2.87 -5.90
N ILE A 73 -10.97 -4.18 -6.08
CA ILE A 73 -11.78 -4.99 -7.02
C ILE A 73 -13.26 -4.90 -6.64
N VAL A 74 -13.60 -5.17 -5.37
CA VAL A 74 -14.99 -5.11 -4.89
C VAL A 74 -15.58 -3.71 -5.11
N GLY A 75 -14.84 -2.66 -4.75
CA GLY A 75 -15.27 -1.28 -4.95
C GLY A 75 -15.47 -0.93 -6.43
N ALA A 76 -14.54 -1.33 -7.29
CA ALA A 76 -14.63 -1.13 -8.73
C ALA A 76 -15.84 -1.86 -9.33
N THR A 77 -16.12 -3.10 -8.88
CA THR A 77 -17.32 -3.85 -9.29
C THR A 77 -18.58 -3.12 -8.88
N VAL A 78 -18.70 -2.71 -7.62
CA VAL A 78 -19.87 -1.98 -7.12
C VAL A 78 -20.07 -0.68 -7.90
N ILE A 79 -19.00 0.07 -8.17
CA ILE A 79 -19.07 1.32 -8.93
C ILE A 79 -19.49 1.05 -10.39
N SER A 80 -18.84 0.09 -11.06
CA SER A 80 -19.14 -0.29 -12.44
C SER A 80 -20.60 -0.69 -12.60
N GLN A 81 -21.13 -1.54 -11.73
CA GLN A 81 -22.50 -2.03 -11.85
C GLN A 81 -23.54 -0.97 -11.49
N ASN A 82 -23.34 -0.23 -10.39
CA ASN A 82 -24.37 0.70 -9.90
C ASN A 82 -24.38 2.05 -10.63
N PHE A 83 -23.23 2.50 -11.16
CA PHE A 83 -23.14 3.82 -11.81
C PHE A 83 -23.08 3.71 -13.34
N PHE A 84 -22.46 2.67 -13.88
CA PHE A 84 -22.27 2.52 -15.33
C PHE A 84 -23.10 1.37 -15.94
N GLY A 85 -23.60 0.43 -15.13
CA GLY A 85 -24.34 -0.74 -15.60
C GLY A 85 -23.57 -1.59 -16.61
N SER A 86 -22.23 -1.62 -16.52
CA SER A 86 -21.39 -2.18 -17.57
C SER A 86 -20.13 -2.87 -17.06
N ASP A 87 -19.98 -4.15 -17.41
CA ASP A 87 -18.76 -4.92 -17.16
C ASP A 87 -17.54 -4.33 -17.86
N ALA A 88 -17.72 -3.67 -19.01
CA ALA A 88 -16.63 -2.99 -19.71
C ALA A 88 -16.02 -1.88 -18.85
N ALA A 89 -16.85 -1.16 -18.06
CA ALA A 89 -16.37 -0.15 -17.13
C ALA A 89 -15.50 -0.77 -16.02
N LEU A 90 -15.85 -1.96 -15.53
CA LEU A 90 -15.03 -2.67 -14.54
C LEU A 90 -13.64 -2.99 -15.10
N TYR A 91 -13.58 -3.63 -16.27
CA TYR A 91 -12.30 -3.97 -16.89
C TYR A 91 -11.46 -2.72 -17.15
N PHE A 92 -12.07 -1.63 -17.63
CA PHE A 92 -11.38 -0.37 -17.81
C PHE A 92 -10.78 0.17 -16.50
N LEU A 93 -11.54 0.16 -15.40
CA LEU A 93 -11.07 0.59 -14.08
C LEU A 93 -9.90 -0.27 -13.57
N LEU A 94 -9.96 -1.59 -13.76
CA LEU A 94 -8.88 -2.50 -13.35
C LEU A 94 -7.61 -2.28 -14.19
N TYR A 95 -7.73 -2.16 -15.51
CA TYR A 95 -6.57 -1.85 -16.36
C TYR A 95 -5.96 -0.49 -16.05
N ALA A 96 -6.79 0.54 -15.83
CA ALA A 96 -6.32 1.86 -15.41
C ALA A 96 -5.55 1.80 -14.08
N ALA A 97 -6.03 1.01 -13.12
CA ALA A 97 -5.35 0.79 -11.85
C ALA A 97 -3.99 0.10 -12.04
N ILE A 98 -3.90 -0.94 -12.88
CA ILE A 98 -2.64 -1.63 -13.17
C ILE A 98 -1.60 -0.66 -13.76
N VAL A 99 -2.01 0.20 -14.71
CA VAL A 99 -1.12 1.22 -15.28
C VAL A 99 -0.67 2.22 -14.21
N ALA A 100 -1.60 2.72 -13.40
CA ALA A 100 -1.30 3.68 -12.33
C ALA A 100 -0.35 3.08 -11.28
N LEU A 101 -0.56 1.84 -10.87
CA LEU A 101 0.30 1.10 -9.94
C LEU A 101 1.69 0.85 -10.52
N THR A 102 1.77 0.50 -11.81
CA THR A 102 3.05 0.32 -12.51
C THR A 102 3.85 1.63 -12.51
N PHE A 103 3.21 2.75 -12.83
CA PHE A 103 3.85 4.06 -12.76
C PHE A 103 4.25 4.44 -11.33
N GLN A 104 3.37 4.19 -10.35
CA GLN A 104 3.66 4.44 -8.94
C GLN A 104 4.90 3.69 -8.47
N GLU A 105 4.95 2.37 -8.68
CA GLU A 105 5.99 1.51 -8.10
C GLU A 105 7.36 1.64 -8.77
N PHE A 106 7.38 1.90 -10.09
CA PHE A 106 8.63 1.92 -10.86
C PHE A 106 9.12 3.32 -11.22
N TYR A 107 8.28 4.36 -11.10
CA TYR A 107 8.69 5.73 -11.38
C TYR A 107 8.59 6.65 -10.16
N LEU A 108 7.45 6.69 -9.45
CA LEU A 108 7.26 7.62 -8.34
C LEU A 108 7.97 7.18 -7.05
N HIS A 109 7.76 5.94 -6.61
CA HIS A 109 8.32 5.43 -5.36
C HIS A 109 9.85 5.40 -5.32
N PRO A 110 10.59 5.06 -6.39
CA PRO A 110 12.03 5.17 -6.41
C PRO A 110 12.51 6.62 -6.23
N LYS A 111 11.80 7.61 -6.77
CA LYS A 111 12.15 9.03 -6.65
C LYS A 111 11.81 9.62 -5.29
N GLN A 112 10.67 9.25 -4.72
CA GLN A 112 10.17 9.82 -3.47
C GLN A 112 10.75 9.15 -2.22
N TYR A 113 10.90 7.82 -2.26
CA TYR A 113 11.25 7.03 -1.07
C TYR A 113 12.56 6.26 -1.23
N SER A 114 13.27 6.47 -2.34
CA SER A 114 14.46 5.68 -2.70
C SER A 114 14.18 4.18 -2.64
N GLN A 115 12.96 3.80 -3.03
CA GLN A 115 12.49 2.42 -2.96
C GLN A 115 13.38 1.52 -3.85
N HIS A 116 13.79 0.39 -3.29
CA HIS A 116 14.57 -0.59 -4.04
C HIS A 116 13.70 -1.30 -5.08
N PHE A 117 14.25 -1.55 -6.28
CA PHE A 117 13.51 -2.18 -7.39
C PHE A 117 12.83 -3.51 -7.00
N ARG A 118 13.53 -4.38 -6.27
CA ARG A 118 12.96 -5.64 -5.74
C ARG A 118 11.72 -5.44 -4.86
N LYS A 119 11.66 -4.34 -4.09
CA LYS A 119 10.49 -4.01 -3.28
C LYS A 119 9.33 -3.55 -4.17
N GLY A 120 9.61 -2.75 -5.18
CA GLY A 120 8.61 -2.34 -6.18
C GLY A 120 8.03 -3.52 -6.96
N ILE A 121 8.84 -4.52 -7.32
CA ILE A 121 8.35 -5.77 -7.91
C ILE A 121 7.35 -6.45 -6.96
N LEU A 122 7.72 -6.61 -5.69
CA LEU A 122 6.85 -7.27 -4.72
C LEU A 122 5.52 -6.53 -4.54
N ASP A 123 5.58 -5.21 -4.35
CA ASP A 123 4.40 -4.35 -4.24
C ASP A 123 3.49 -4.49 -5.46
N TRP A 124 4.09 -4.41 -6.64
CA TRP A 124 3.39 -4.56 -7.91
C TRP A 124 2.69 -5.92 -8.00
N PHE A 125 3.37 -7.02 -7.68
CA PHE A 125 2.77 -8.36 -7.72
C PHE A 125 1.59 -8.47 -6.76
N VAL A 126 1.73 -7.98 -5.53
CA VAL A 126 0.71 -8.10 -4.50
C VAL A 126 -0.54 -7.27 -4.85
N TRP A 127 -0.38 -6.15 -5.53
CA TRP A 127 -1.51 -5.37 -6.04
C TRP A 127 -2.13 -5.94 -7.32
N VAL A 128 -1.31 -6.32 -8.30
CA VAL A 128 -1.75 -6.59 -9.68
C VAL A 128 -2.22 -8.03 -9.86
N VAL A 129 -1.60 -9.02 -9.21
CA VAL A 129 -1.99 -10.43 -9.38
C VAL A 129 -3.45 -10.69 -9.05
N PRO A 130 -4.01 -10.18 -7.93
CA PRO A 130 -5.44 -10.35 -7.64
C PRO A 130 -6.35 -9.77 -8.74
N MET A 131 -5.96 -8.63 -9.33
CA MET A 131 -6.71 -8.01 -10.42
C MET A 131 -6.64 -8.85 -11.69
N LEU A 132 -5.46 -9.35 -12.06
CA LEU A 132 -5.30 -10.22 -13.23
C LEU A 132 -6.08 -11.53 -13.07
N ILE A 133 -6.02 -12.15 -11.89
CA ILE A 133 -6.82 -13.36 -11.58
C ILE A 133 -8.31 -13.07 -11.77
N TYR A 134 -8.78 -11.91 -11.30
CA TYR A 134 -10.17 -11.52 -11.49
C TYR A 134 -10.53 -11.30 -12.97
N ILE A 135 -9.66 -10.66 -13.75
CA ILE A 135 -9.91 -10.37 -15.17
C ILE A 135 -9.98 -11.66 -16.02
N PHE A 136 -9.16 -12.66 -15.71
CA PHE A 136 -8.99 -13.86 -16.53
C PHE A 136 -9.73 -15.11 -16.01
N ARG A 137 -10.55 -14.97 -14.97
CA ARG A 137 -11.38 -16.05 -14.44
C ARG A 137 -12.85 -15.79 -14.74
#